data_AF-A0A964KB83-F1
#
_entry.id   AF-A0A964KB83-F1
#
_cell.length_a   1.000
_cell.length_b   1.000
_cell.length_c   1.000
_cell.angle_alpha   90.00
_cell.angle_beta   90.00
_cell.angle_gamma   90.00
#
_symmetry.space_group_name_H-M   'P 1'
#
loop_
_entity.id
_entity.type
_entity.pdbx_description
1 polymer ?
#
loop_
_entity_poly.entity_id
_entity_poly.type
_entity_poly.pdbx_seq_one_letter_code
_entity_poly.pdbx_strand_id
1 'polypeptide(L)'
;MPHIRRALLTTALGTLAVALLSGSPRPAYAAPHVVTTLADSGAGSLRQAILDANAAPGADTITFGVSGTIVLTSSLPDITDGSGLTIDGIGQSIVIWAAPIP
;
A
#
# COMPACT_ATOMS: atom_id res chain seq x y z
N MET A 1 -26.77 32.38 -56.50
CA MET A 1 -26.92 33.72 -55.90
C MET A 1 -27.30 33.54 -54.42
N PRO A 2 -26.79 34.38 -53.52
CA PRO A 2 -26.08 34.03 -52.27
C PRO A 2 -27.04 34.14 -51.05
N HIS A 3 -26.73 33.91 -49.77
CA HIS A 3 -25.65 34.40 -48.93
C HIS A 3 -25.55 33.59 -47.61
N ILE A 4 -24.33 33.21 -47.28
CA ILE A 4 -23.66 33.23 -45.96
C ILE A 4 -24.51 33.71 -44.76
N ARG A 5 -24.51 32.91 -43.69
CA ARG A 5 -24.50 33.45 -42.31
C ARG A 5 -23.39 32.79 -41.49
N ARG A 6 -22.25 33.50 -41.43
CA ARG A 6 -21.21 33.31 -40.43
C ARG A 6 -21.66 34.00 -39.13
N ALA A 7 -21.71 33.26 -38.03
CA ALA A 7 -21.75 33.79 -36.66
C ALA A 7 -20.97 32.77 -35.81
N LEU A 8 -19.67 33.00 -35.61
CA LEU A 8 -19.05 33.66 -34.45
C LEU A 8 -18.96 32.72 -33.22
N LEU A 9 -17.72 32.60 -32.73
CA LEU A 9 -17.23 31.82 -31.60
C LEU A 9 -17.98 32.03 -30.27
N THR A 10 -17.55 31.23 -29.28
CA THR A 10 -17.76 31.28 -27.82
C THR A 10 -18.81 30.24 -27.36
N THR A 11 -18.56 29.35 -26.41
CA THR A 11 -17.76 29.43 -25.18
C THR A 11 -17.35 28.02 -24.74
N ALA A 12 -16.15 27.86 -24.19
CA ALA A 12 -15.73 26.66 -23.49
C ALA A 12 -16.54 26.48 -22.20
N LEU A 13 -17.27 25.37 -22.05
CA LEU A 13 -17.87 24.96 -20.78
C LEU A 13 -17.62 23.47 -20.52
N GLY A 14 -16.77 23.23 -19.51
CA GLY A 14 -16.91 22.22 -18.46
C GLY A 14 -17.38 20.81 -18.82
N THR A 15 -16.45 19.86 -18.73
CA THR A 15 -16.76 18.56 -18.13
C THR A 15 -15.78 18.30 -16.99
N LEU A 16 -16.25 18.48 -15.77
CA LEU A 16 -15.67 17.91 -14.56
C LEU A 16 -15.79 16.38 -14.71
N ALA A 17 -14.69 15.71 -15.06
CA ALA A 17 -14.64 14.25 -15.03
C ALA A 17 -14.61 13.82 -13.55
N VAL A 18 -15.79 13.70 -12.94
CA VAL A 18 -15.93 12.96 -11.69
C VAL A 18 -15.79 11.49 -12.06
N ALA A 19 -14.56 10.99 -12.01
CA ALA A 19 -14.30 9.56 -12.03
C ALA A 19 -14.76 8.98 -10.69
N LEU A 20 -16.05 8.64 -10.59
CA LEU A 20 -16.55 7.71 -9.58
C LEU A 20 -15.94 6.34 -9.91
N LEU A 21 -14.71 6.12 -9.46
CA LEU A 21 -14.13 4.79 -9.36
C LEU A 21 -15.00 4.07 -8.33
N SER A 22 -16.06 3.44 -8.84
CA SER A 22 -16.84 2.47 -8.11
C SER A 22 -15.88 1.36 -7.75
N GLY A 23 -15.23 1.50 -6.60
CA GLY A 23 -14.53 0.42 -5.95
C GLY A 23 -15.60 -0.64 -5.75
N SER A 24 -15.64 -1.62 -6.65
CA SER A 24 -16.35 -2.86 -6.38
C SER A 24 -15.88 -3.27 -4.99
N PRO A 25 -16.78 -3.59 -4.04
CA PRO A 25 -16.35 -4.18 -2.79
C PRO A 25 -15.66 -5.48 -3.19
N ARG A 26 -14.35 -5.43 -3.35
CA ARG A 26 -13.52 -6.61 -3.35
C ARG A 26 -13.85 -7.22 -2.00
N PRO A 27 -14.36 -8.46 -1.93
CA PRO A 27 -14.35 -9.15 -0.66
C PRO A 27 -12.93 -8.99 -0.14
N ALA A 28 -12.77 -8.22 0.94
CA ALA A 28 -11.52 -8.08 1.64
C ALA A 28 -11.32 -9.42 2.34
N TYR A 29 -10.98 -10.43 1.54
CA TYR A 29 -10.23 -11.54 2.06
C TYR A 29 -8.96 -10.86 2.54
N ALA A 30 -8.81 -10.74 3.86
CA ALA A 30 -7.57 -10.29 4.45
C ALA A 30 -6.52 -11.22 3.87
N ALA A 31 -5.76 -10.71 2.88
CA ALA A 31 -4.66 -11.46 2.34
C ALA A 31 -3.71 -11.68 3.52
N PRO A 32 -3.21 -12.91 3.73
CA PRO A 32 -2.24 -13.12 4.79
C PRO A 32 -1.09 -12.13 4.61
N HIS A 33 -0.70 -11.45 5.69
CA HIS A 33 0.37 -10.46 5.65
C HIS A 33 1.71 -11.20 5.54
N VAL A 34 2.13 -11.53 4.32
CA VAL A 34 3.36 -12.31 4.06
C VAL A 34 4.47 -11.39 3.53
N VAL A 35 5.59 -11.36 4.23
CA VAL A 35 6.83 -10.73 3.76
C VAL A 35 7.47 -11.63 2.72
N THR A 36 7.59 -11.14 1.48
CA THR A 36 8.09 -11.88 0.31
C THR A 36 9.40 -11.32 -0.24
N THR A 37 9.90 -10.21 0.31
CA THR A 37 11.18 -9.62 -0.06
C THR A 37 11.93 -9.11 1.17
N LEU A 38 13.26 -9.09 1.06
CA LEU A 38 14.18 -8.54 2.06
C LEU A 38 14.44 -7.04 1.89
N ALA A 39 13.75 -6.39 0.96
CA ALA A 39 13.84 -4.95 0.74
C ALA A 39 13.33 -4.17 1.97
N ASP A 40 13.96 -3.02 2.26
CA ASP A 40 13.57 -2.09 3.34
C ASP A 40 12.17 -1.47 3.14
N SER A 41 11.74 -1.34 1.87
CA SER A 41 10.44 -0.76 1.51
C SER A 41 9.93 -1.32 0.18
N GLY A 42 8.66 -1.01 -0.13
CA GLY A 42 7.98 -1.46 -1.33
C GLY A 42 7.15 -2.73 -1.12
N ALA A 43 6.46 -3.17 -2.17
CA ALA A 43 5.56 -4.30 -2.11
C ALA A 43 6.26 -5.57 -1.60
N GLY A 44 5.63 -6.26 -0.65
CA GLY A 44 6.14 -7.50 -0.05
C GLY A 44 7.24 -7.31 1.01
N SER A 45 7.63 -6.08 1.33
CA SER A 45 8.56 -5.77 2.43
C SER A 45 7.88 -5.85 3.79
N LEU A 46 8.69 -5.97 4.85
CA LEU A 46 8.20 -5.90 6.23
C LEU A 46 7.47 -4.58 6.52
N ARG A 47 7.96 -3.47 5.97
CA ARG A 47 7.33 -2.15 6.12
C ARG A 47 5.94 -2.12 5.51
N GLN A 48 5.77 -2.66 4.31
CA GLN A 48 4.47 -2.74 3.68
C GLN A 48 3.52 -3.65 4.48
N ALA A 49 4.02 -4.80 4.96
CA ALA A 49 3.21 -5.70 5.79
C ALA A 49 2.72 -5.05 7.09
N ILE A 50 3.54 -4.22 7.74
CA ILE A 50 3.12 -3.45 8.93
C ILE A 50 2.04 -2.42 8.58
N LEU A 51 2.19 -1.71 7.45
CA LEU A 51 1.18 -0.75 6.99
C LEU A 51 -0.14 -1.45 6.65
N ASP A 52 -0.07 -2.62 6.01
CA ASP A 52 -1.23 -3.41 5.65
C ASP A 52 -1.94 -3.96 6.89
N ALA A 53 -1.19 -4.44 7.89
CA ALA A 53 -1.74 -4.85 9.18
C ALA A 53 -2.37 -3.68 9.94
N ASN A 54 -1.72 -2.52 10.00
CA ASN A 54 -2.31 -1.32 10.63
C ASN A 54 -3.62 -0.86 9.96
N ALA A 55 -3.82 -1.16 8.68
CA ALA A 55 -5.03 -0.85 7.93
C ALA A 55 -6.10 -1.96 8.02
N ALA A 56 -5.73 -3.15 8.52
CA ALA A 56 -6.62 -4.26 8.72
C ALA A 56 -7.25 -4.18 10.13
N PRO A 57 -8.57 -4.43 10.26
CA PRO A 57 -9.21 -4.49 11.56
C PRO A 57 -9.04 -5.87 12.20
N GLY A 58 -8.77 -5.89 13.51
CA GLY A 58 -8.64 -7.12 14.30
C GLY A 58 -7.19 -7.55 14.46
N ALA A 59 -6.95 -8.59 15.26
CA ALA A 59 -5.59 -9.04 15.53
C ALA A 59 -4.96 -9.66 14.26
N ASP A 60 -3.79 -9.16 13.88
CA ASP A 60 -3.09 -9.54 12.66
C ASP A 60 -1.84 -10.37 12.94
N THR A 61 -1.49 -11.22 11.97
CA THR A 61 -0.23 -11.97 11.97
C THR A 61 0.53 -11.73 10.68
N ILE A 62 1.74 -11.20 10.80
CA ILE A 62 2.72 -11.11 9.71
C ILE A 62 3.58 -12.36 9.73
N THR A 63 3.73 -13.02 8.58
CA THR A 63 4.61 -14.19 8.39
C THR A 63 5.67 -13.91 7.33
N PHE A 64 6.68 -14.77 7.22
CA PHE A 64 7.76 -14.62 6.24
C PHE A 64 7.78 -15.77 5.23
N GLY A 65 7.77 -15.43 3.94
CA GLY A 65 7.98 -16.36 2.82
C GLY A 65 9.42 -16.42 2.32
N VAL A 66 10.31 -15.61 2.90
CA VAL A 66 11.74 -15.53 2.57
C VAL A 66 12.57 -15.62 3.84
N SER A 67 13.82 -16.07 3.73
CA SER A 67 14.81 -16.03 4.81
C SER A 67 15.96 -15.09 4.43
N GLY A 68 16.51 -14.38 5.42
CA GLY A 68 17.67 -13.52 5.24
C GLY A 68 17.67 -12.28 6.14
N THR A 69 18.49 -11.30 5.77
CA THR A 69 18.64 -10.05 6.51
C THR A 69 17.84 -8.93 5.85
N ILE A 70 16.96 -8.29 6.61
CA ILE A 70 16.30 -7.04 6.24
C ILE A 70 17.14 -5.90 6.83
N VAL A 71 17.78 -5.13 5.94
CA VAL A 71 18.56 -3.95 6.34
C VAL A 71 17.64 -2.75 6.36
N LEU A 72 17.32 -2.25 7.55
CA LEU A 72 16.49 -1.08 7.72
C LEU A 72 17.31 0.19 7.51
N THR A 73 16.82 1.08 6.65
CA THR A 73 17.42 2.40 6.40
C THR A 73 16.80 3.51 7.25
N SER A 74 15.64 3.23 7.84
CA SER A 74 14.88 4.12 8.71
C SER A 74 14.03 3.31 9.69
N SER A 75 13.49 3.95 10.72
CA SER A 75 12.57 3.29 11.65
C SER A 75 11.38 2.67 10.91
N LEU A 76 10.93 1.51 11.39
CA LEU A 76 9.68 0.91 10.92
C LEU A 76 8.48 1.78 11.34
N PRO A 77 7.34 1.70 10.64
CA PRO A 77 6.12 2.37 11.06
C PRO A 77 5.68 1.87 12.44
N ASP A 78 5.08 2.75 13.24
CA ASP A 78 4.48 2.36 14.51
C ASP A 78 3.33 1.38 14.30
N ILE A 79 3.12 0.50 15.27
CA ILE A 79 1.94 -0.38 15.30
C ILE A 79 0.79 0.43 15.88
N THR A 80 -0.23 0.71 15.06
CA THR A 80 -1.36 1.56 15.43
C THR A 80 -2.66 0.79 15.65
N ASP A 81 -2.74 -0.46 15.19
CA ASP A 81 -3.89 -1.29 15.51
C ASP A 81 -3.85 -1.72 16.98
N GLY A 82 -4.92 -1.40 17.70
CA GLY A 82 -5.09 -1.72 19.12
C GLY A 82 -5.53 -3.16 19.36
N SER A 83 -5.90 -3.90 18.32
CA SER A 83 -6.26 -5.32 18.41
C SER A 83 -5.02 -6.22 18.53
N GLY A 84 -3.87 -5.71 18.06
CA GLY A 84 -2.55 -6.27 18.28
C GLY A 84 -1.95 -6.89 17.03
N LEU A 85 -0.61 -6.90 16.98
CA LEU A 85 0.16 -7.45 15.86
C LEU A 85 1.10 -8.55 16.33
N THR A 86 1.03 -9.71 15.68
CA THR A 86 2.00 -10.79 15.82
C THR A 86 2.93 -10.79 14.61
N ILE A 87 4.24 -10.86 14.85
CA ILE A 87 5.25 -11.06 13.79
C ILE A 87 5.85 -12.44 14.00
N ASP A 88 5.51 -13.38 13.12
CA ASP A 88 5.87 -14.79 13.21
C ASP A 88 6.94 -15.17 12.17
N GLY A 89 8.17 -15.37 12.63
CA GLY A 89 9.30 -15.83 11.84
C GLY A 89 9.48 -17.36 11.80
N ILE A 90 8.54 -18.15 12.31
CA ILE A 90 8.67 -19.61 12.37
C ILE A 90 8.96 -20.19 10.98
N GLY A 91 9.92 -21.11 10.93
CA GLY A 91 10.34 -21.77 9.70
C GLY A 91 11.24 -20.91 8.80
N GLN A 92 11.51 -19.65 9.15
CA GLN A 92 12.43 -18.77 8.45
C GLN A 92 13.59 -18.32 9.36
N SER A 93 14.76 -18.07 8.76
CA SER A 93 15.86 -17.41 9.44
C SER A 93 15.84 -15.93 9.07
N ILE A 94 15.31 -15.10 9.96
CA ILE A 94 15.17 -13.65 9.75
C ILE A 94 16.12 -12.89 10.67
N VAL A 95 16.87 -11.96 10.09
CA VAL A 95 17.64 -10.95 10.83
C VAL A 95 17.10 -9.59 10.46
N ILE A 96 16.69 -8.81 11.46
CA ILE A 96 16.32 -7.41 11.27
C ILE A 96 17.52 -6.58 11.72
N TRP A 97 18.20 -5.97 10.76
CA TRP A 97 19.40 -5.18 11.02
C TRP A 97 19.10 -3.70 10.80
N ALA A 98 19.16 -2.91 11.87
CA ALA A 98 19.13 -1.46 11.75
C ALA A 98 20.53 -0.96 11.37
N ALA A 99 20.69 -0.40 10.17
CA ALA A 99 21.93 0.25 9.81
C ALA A 99 22.16 1.46 10.74
N PRO A 100 23.43 1.77 11.11
CA PRO A 100 23.73 2.98 11.87
C PRO A 100 23.13 4.19 11.16
N ILE A 101 22.26 4.92 11.86
CA ILE A 101 21.66 6.16 11.37
C ILE A 101 22.75 7.24 11.45
N PRO A 102 23.19 7.84 10.34
CA PRO A 102 24.21 8.90 10.36
C PRO A 102 23.71 10.19 11.02
#